data_AF-A0A9N8DYH8-F1
#
_entry.id   AF-A0A9N8DYH8-F1
#
_cell.length_a   1.000
_cell.length_b   1.000
_cell.length_c   1.000
_cell.angle_alpha   90.00
_cell.angle_beta   90.00
_cell.angle_gamma   90.00
#
_symmetry.space_group_name_H-M   'P 1'
#
loop_
_entity.id
_entity.type
_entity.pdbx_description
1 polymer ?
#
loop_
_entity_poly.entity_id
_entity_poly.type
_entity_poly.pdbx_seq_one_letter_code
_entity_poly.pdbx_strand_id
1 'polypeptide(L)'
;MQLAVTVDATFEHIYMSGDYEHHYLFASVAFFVVWDAGVRTIKDVIANINNDGNAGDARVPEYRRWLALVRAFGLHWGGGLIPGDIKAAVNDVETNIGVHVTDWDHELPAPYDEDTDDDDSEEEE
;
A
#
# COMPACT_ATOMS: atom_id res chain seq x y z
N MET A 1 -21.53 -34.24 -21.50
CA MET A 1 -22.00 -33.66 -20.22
C MET A 1 -20.97 -32.61 -19.84
N GLN A 2 -21.29 -31.33 -20.05
CA GLN A 2 -20.40 -30.23 -19.73
C GLN A 2 -20.53 -29.95 -18.22
N LEU A 3 -19.48 -30.24 -17.45
CA LEU A 3 -19.36 -29.78 -16.08
C LEU A 3 -19.18 -28.26 -16.15
N ALA A 4 -20.26 -27.53 -15.87
CA ALA A 4 -20.17 -26.12 -15.57
C ALA A 4 -19.34 -26.00 -14.28
N VAL A 5 -18.16 -25.40 -14.38
CA VAL A 5 -17.36 -24.99 -13.23
C VAL A 5 -18.10 -23.80 -12.61
N THR A 6 -18.66 -24.02 -11.43
CA THR A 6 -19.54 -23.05 -10.75
C THR A 6 -18.72 -22.25 -9.73
N VAL A 7 -18.60 -20.95 -10.05
CA VAL A 7 -18.21 -19.77 -9.25
C VAL A 7 -16.91 -19.86 -8.46
N ASP A 8 -15.90 -19.10 -8.89
CA ASP A 8 -14.78 -18.63 -8.05
C ASP A 8 -15.36 -18.02 -6.77
N ALA A 9 -15.32 -18.77 -5.67
CA ALA A 9 -15.85 -18.31 -4.39
C ALA A 9 -14.92 -17.21 -3.84
N THR A 10 -15.27 -15.96 -4.12
CA THR A 10 -14.61 -14.81 -3.49
C THR A 10 -14.94 -14.80 -2.00
N PHE A 11 -13.93 -14.55 -1.16
CA PHE A 11 -14.09 -14.34 0.27
C PHE A 11 -14.33 -12.85 0.54
N GLU A 12 -15.47 -12.52 1.12
CA GLU A 12 -15.78 -11.16 1.54
C GLU A 12 -15.35 -10.93 2.99
N HIS A 13 -14.70 -9.80 3.25
CA HIS A 13 -14.34 -9.35 4.58
C HIS A 13 -14.75 -7.90 4.78
N ILE A 14 -15.45 -7.63 5.88
CA ILE A 14 -15.75 -6.28 6.34
C ILE A 14 -14.60 -5.82 7.23
N TYR A 15 -13.82 -4.88 6.73
CA TYR A 15 -12.79 -4.22 7.51
C TYR A 15 -13.39 -3.04 8.25
N MET A 16 -13.13 -2.97 9.56
CA MET A 16 -13.57 -1.89 10.43
C MET A 16 -12.39 -1.28 11.18
N SER A 17 -12.29 0.05 11.18
CA SER A 17 -11.28 0.80 11.94
C SER A 17 -11.82 2.16 12.39
N GLY A 18 -12.17 2.29 13.66
CA GLY A 18 -12.91 3.46 14.15
C GLY A 18 -14.26 3.58 13.44
N ASP A 19 -14.51 4.71 12.79
CA ASP A 19 -15.72 4.96 11.99
C ASP A 19 -15.58 4.50 10.51
N TYR A 20 -14.41 3.97 10.11
CA TYR A 20 -14.18 3.48 8.76
C TYR A 20 -14.68 2.05 8.62
N GLU A 21 -15.58 1.82 7.65
CA GLU A 21 -16.07 0.50 7.24
C GLU A 21 -15.87 0.34 5.73
N HIS A 22 -15.27 -0.79 5.31
CA HIS A 22 -15.13 -1.11 3.90
C HIS A 22 -15.21 -2.61 3.65
N HIS A 23 -15.87 -2.98 2.55
CA HIS A 23 -16.02 -4.36 2.12
C HIS A 23 -14.92 -4.71 1.12
N TYR A 24 -14.07 -5.67 1.49
CA TYR A 24 -13.02 -6.20 0.61
C TYR A 24 -13.40 -7.57 0.09
N LEU A 25 -13.18 -7.78 -1.20
CA LEU A 25 -13.33 -9.08 -1.86
C LEU A 25 -11.95 -9.67 -2.14
N PHE A 26 -11.72 -10.89 -1.65
CA PHE A 26 -10.49 -11.63 -1.84
C PHE A 26 -10.73 -12.88 -2.67
N ALA A 27 -9.72 -13.30 -3.44
CA ALA A 27 -9.79 -14.54 -4.21
C ALA A 27 -9.93 -15.79 -3.32
N SER A 28 -9.44 -15.73 -2.08
CA SER A 28 -9.62 -16.80 -1.09
C SER A 28 -9.32 -16.32 0.33
N VAL A 29 -9.65 -17.15 1.32
CA VAL A 29 -9.25 -16.95 2.72
C VAL A 29 -7.73 -16.85 2.88
N ALA A 30 -6.95 -17.61 2.11
CA ALA A 30 -5.49 -17.56 2.17
C ALA A 30 -4.96 -16.19 1.75
N PHE A 31 -5.52 -15.60 0.69
CA PHE A 31 -5.19 -14.22 0.28
C PHE A 31 -5.54 -13.21 1.36
N PHE A 32 -6.73 -13.33 1.95
CA PHE A 32 -7.14 -12.48 3.07
C PHE A 32 -6.15 -12.56 4.25
N VAL A 33 -5.70 -13.76 4.65
CA VAL A 33 -4.76 -13.91 5.78
C VAL A 33 -3.44 -13.20 5.53
N VAL A 34 -2.91 -13.26 4.31
CA VAL A 34 -1.65 -12.56 3.95
C VAL A 34 -1.87 -11.04 3.94
N TRP A 35 -2.99 -10.58 3.37
CA TRP A 35 -3.36 -9.17 3.38
C TRP A 35 -3.50 -8.63 4.81
N ASP A 36 -4.25 -9.33 5.67
CA ASP A 36 -4.51 -8.97 7.06
C ASP A 36 -3.22 -8.92 7.90
N ALA A 37 -2.30 -9.86 7.67
CA ALA A 37 -0.96 -9.82 8.29
C ALA A 37 -0.16 -8.59 7.86
N GLY A 38 -0.23 -8.19 6.59
CA GLY A 38 0.41 -6.98 6.08
C GLY A 38 -0.18 -5.70 6.69
N VAL A 39 -1.51 -5.62 6.75
CA VAL A 39 -2.23 -4.50 7.39
C VAL A 39 -1.86 -4.38 8.87
N ARG A 40 -1.85 -5.48 9.62
CA ARG A 40 -1.41 -5.48 11.02
C ARG A 40 0.03 -5.00 11.16
N THR A 41 0.94 -5.48 10.32
CA THR A 41 2.35 -5.07 10.35
C THR A 41 2.50 -3.56 10.13
N ILE A 42 1.79 -2.99 9.15
CA ILE A 42 1.79 -1.54 8.89
C ILE A 42 1.29 -0.77 10.12
N LYS A 43 0.21 -1.23 10.74
CA LYS A 43 -0.38 -0.60 11.94
C LYS A 43 0.54 -0.68 13.16
N ASP A 44 1.18 -1.82 13.38
CA ASP A 44 2.08 -2.02 14.50
C ASP A 44 3.32 -1.12 14.37
N VAL A 45 3.88 -0.98 13.16
CA VAL A 45 5.03 -0.10 12.92
C VAL A 45 4.70 1.36 13.20
N ILE A 46 3.57 1.89 12.69
CA ILE A 46 3.21 3.29 12.96
C ILE A 46 2.88 3.52 14.45
N ALA A 47 2.26 2.55 15.11
CA ALA A 47 2.03 2.61 16.55
C ALA A 47 3.35 2.65 17.33
N ASN A 48 4.36 1.86 16.92
CA ASN A 48 5.67 1.89 17.56
C ASN A 48 6.38 3.23 17.36
N ILE A 49 6.33 3.81 16.15
CA ILE A 49 6.90 5.15 15.89
C ILE A 49 6.22 6.20 16.77
N ASN A 50 4.90 6.18 16.85
CA ASN A 50 4.14 7.15 17.63
C ASN A 50 4.39 7.05 19.15
N ASN A 51 4.76 5.86 19.64
CA ASN A 51 4.99 5.58 21.06
C ASN A 51 6.47 5.48 21.46
N ASP A 52 7.41 5.81 20.56
CA ASP A 52 8.86 5.66 20.80
C ASP A 52 9.47 6.67 21.79
N GLY A 53 8.66 7.63 22.29
CA GLY A 53 9.09 8.68 23.21
C GLY A 53 9.88 9.83 22.57
N ASN A 54 10.15 9.79 21.26
CA ASN A 54 10.74 10.87 20.49
C ASN A 54 9.65 11.80 19.92
N ALA A 55 10.01 12.94 19.34
CA ALA A 55 9.06 13.80 18.63
C ALA A 55 9.79 14.64 17.58
N GLY A 56 9.06 15.12 16.57
CA GLY A 56 9.60 15.99 15.53
C GLY A 56 10.62 15.29 14.63
N ASP A 57 11.66 16.03 14.24
CA ASP A 57 12.63 15.65 13.20
C ASP A 57 13.30 14.29 13.42
N ALA A 58 13.47 13.88 14.68
CA ALA A 58 14.07 12.59 15.04
C ALA A 58 13.28 11.39 14.51
N ARG A 59 11.96 11.52 14.25
CA ARG A 59 11.08 10.46 13.73
C ARG A 59 10.98 10.41 12.21
N VAL A 60 11.51 11.41 11.51
CA VAL A 60 11.38 11.53 10.04
C VAL A 60 11.96 10.31 9.31
N PRO A 61 13.14 9.77 9.68
CA PRO A 61 13.66 8.54 9.06
C PRO A 61 12.72 7.33 9.21
N GLU A 62 12.10 7.18 10.36
CA GLU A 62 11.18 6.09 10.69
C GLU A 62 9.87 6.23 9.92
N TYR A 63 9.32 7.44 9.85
CA TYR A 63 8.15 7.72 9.02
C TYR A 63 8.43 7.42 7.54
N ARG A 64 9.61 7.79 7.02
CA ARG A 64 9.98 7.45 5.63
C ARG A 64 10.05 5.94 5.39
N ARG A 65 10.57 5.18 6.36
CA ARG A 65 10.59 3.70 6.27
C ARG A 65 9.17 3.12 6.30
N TRP A 66 8.30 3.68 7.14
CA TRP A 66 6.90 3.27 7.20
C TRP A 66 6.14 3.60 5.90
N LEU A 67 6.35 4.78 5.32
CA LEU A 67 5.79 5.13 4.00
C LEU A 67 6.24 4.16 2.90
N ALA A 68 7.52 3.77 2.89
CA ALA A 68 8.02 2.77 1.96
C ALA A 68 7.35 1.40 2.14
N LEU A 69 7.07 0.99 3.38
CA LEU A 69 6.31 -0.23 3.67
C LEU A 69 4.89 -0.17 3.11
N VAL A 70 4.17 0.96 3.31
CA VAL A 70 2.82 1.13 2.76
C VAL A 70 2.84 1.13 1.23
N ARG A 71 3.83 1.78 0.62
CA ARG A 71 3.99 1.78 -0.85
C ARG A 71 4.25 0.38 -1.39
N ALA A 72 5.12 -0.40 -0.75
CA ALA A 72 5.38 -1.79 -1.14
C ALA A 72 4.12 -2.66 -1.02
N PHE A 73 3.34 -2.46 0.04
CA PHE A 73 2.04 -3.13 0.19
C PHE A 73 1.07 -2.74 -0.93
N GLY A 74 0.99 -1.45 -1.28
CA GLY A 74 0.19 -0.94 -2.39
C GLY A 74 0.61 -1.47 -3.76
N LEU A 75 1.91 -1.63 -4.00
CA LEU A 75 2.42 -2.23 -5.24
C LEU A 75 2.05 -3.72 -5.35
N HIS A 76 2.02 -4.44 -4.22
CA HIS A 76 1.69 -5.87 -4.21
C HIS A 76 0.18 -6.14 -4.33
N TRP A 77 -0.65 -5.35 -3.64
CA TRP A 77 -2.10 -5.57 -3.54
C TRP A 77 -2.94 -4.63 -4.41
N GLY A 78 -2.38 -3.53 -4.88
CA GLY A 78 -3.11 -2.43 -5.51
C GLY A 78 -3.59 -1.39 -4.51
N GLY A 79 -3.64 -0.12 -4.93
CA GLY A 79 -4.06 1.00 -4.07
C GLY A 79 -5.50 0.91 -3.57
N GLY A 80 -6.37 0.18 -4.27
CA GLY A 80 -7.75 -0.11 -3.84
C GLY A 80 -7.83 -1.01 -2.61
N LEU A 81 -6.82 -1.85 -2.36
CA LEU A 81 -6.75 -2.75 -1.21
C LEU A 81 -6.03 -2.16 0.00
N ILE A 82 -5.61 -0.89 -0.05
CA ILE A 82 -5.11 -0.18 1.13
C ILE A 82 -6.31 0.35 1.93
N PRO A 83 -6.43 0.02 3.23
CA PRO A 83 -7.44 0.58 4.11
C PRO A 83 -7.44 2.11 4.15
N GLY A 84 -8.62 2.72 4.15
CA GLY A 84 -8.77 4.18 4.15
C GLY A 84 -8.19 4.85 5.39
N ASP A 85 -8.19 4.18 6.55
CA ASP A 85 -7.51 4.69 7.75
C ASP A 85 -5.98 4.73 7.58
N ILE A 86 -5.40 3.76 6.87
CA ILE A 86 -3.98 3.78 6.50
C ILE A 86 -3.71 4.89 5.48
N LYS A 87 -4.58 5.08 4.48
CA LYS A 87 -4.46 6.19 3.52
C LYS A 87 -4.47 7.55 4.21
N ALA A 88 -5.39 7.74 5.15
CA ALA A 88 -5.46 8.97 5.94
C ALA A 88 -4.19 9.18 6.78
N ALA A 89 -3.68 8.12 7.42
CA ALA A 89 -2.44 8.19 8.20
C ALA A 89 -1.21 8.51 7.31
N VAL A 90 -1.15 7.96 6.10
CA VAL A 90 -0.09 8.28 5.13
C VAL A 90 -0.14 9.77 4.78
N ASN A 91 -1.30 10.29 4.41
CA ASN A 91 -1.44 11.70 4.02
C ASN A 91 -1.07 12.65 5.17
N ASP A 92 -1.45 12.30 6.41
CA ASP A 92 -1.07 13.07 7.61
C ASP A 92 0.45 13.05 7.82
N VAL A 93 1.08 11.87 7.75
CA VAL A 93 2.55 11.74 7.86
C VAL A 93 3.26 12.52 6.76
N GLU A 94 2.83 12.38 5.50
CA GLU A 94 3.44 13.07 4.35
C GLU A 94 3.36 14.59 4.50
N THR A 95 2.21 15.11 4.94
CA THR A 95 2.00 16.52 5.25
C THR A 95 2.94 16.98 6.37
N ASN A 96 3.04 16.20 7.45
CA ASN A 96 3.83 16.56 8.62
C ASN A 96 5.34 16.53 8.37
N ILE A 97 5.83 15.66 7.48
CA ILE A 97 7.27 15.58 7.14
C ILE A 97 7.64 16.39 5.88
N GLY A 98 6.68 17.09 5.27
CA GLY A 98 6.89 17.99 4.14
C GLY A 98 7.22 17.29 2.82
N VAL A 99 6.64 16.12 2.57
CA VAL A 99 6.75 15.42 1.27
C VAL A 99 5.44 15.52 0.49
N HIS A 100 5.46 15.12 -0.77
CA HIS A 100 4.26 15.11 -1.61
C HIS A 100 3.20 14.17 -1.03
N VAL A 101 1.96 14.67 -0.91
CA VAL A 101 0.82 13.87 -0.45
C VAL A 101 0.40 12.93 -1.56
N THR A 102 0.29 11.64 -1.26
CA THR A 102 -0.11 10.61 -2.21
C THR A 102 -1.53 10.87 -2.71
N ASP A 103 -1.67 10.98 -4.04
CA ASP A 103 -2.97 10.87 -4.71
C ASP A 103 -3.35 9.39 -4.81
N TRP A 104 -4.44 9.01 -4.14
CA TRP A 104 -4.93 7.64 -4.09
C TRP A 104 -5.90 7.29 -5.22
N ASP A 105 -6.41 8.32 -5.93
CA ASP A 105 -7.39 8.17 -7.02
C ASP A 105 -6.70 7.95 -8.38
N HIS A 106 -5.45 8.41 -8.52
CA HIS A 106 -4.55 7.93 -9.54
C HIS A 106 -3.87 6.66 -9.03
N GLU A 107 -4.26 5.50 -9.59
CA GLU A 107 -3.54 4.24 -9.40
C GLU A 107 -2.03 4.49 -9.44
N LEU A 108 -1.33 4.12 -8.36
CA LEU A 108 0.13 4.25 -8.26
C LEU A 108 0.72 3.82 -9.61
N PRO A 109 1.49 4.69 -10.29
CA PRO A 109 2.12 4.28 -11.52
C PRO A 109 2.89 3.00 -11.23
N ALA A 110 2.78 2.02 -12.14
CA ALA A 110 3.62 0.84 -12.15
C ALA A 110 5.06 1.28 -11.83
N PRO A 111 5.83 0.50 -11.03
CA PRO A 111 7.16 0.90 -10.65
C PRO A 111 7.90 1.32 -11.91
N TYR A 112 8.40 2.56 -11.91
CA TYR A 112 9.12 3.21 -12.99
C TYR A 112 9.91 2.17 -13.79
N ASP A 113 9.59 2.03 -15.09
CA ASP A 113 10.51 1.42 -16.04
C ASP A 113 11.78 2.27 -15.96
N GLU A 114 12.80 1.73 -15.29
CA GLU A 114 14.13 2.32 -15.25
C GLU A 114 14.57 2.46 -16.70
N ASP A 115 14.85 3.70 -17.08
CA ASP A 115 15.50 4.09 -18.32
C ASP A 115 16.56 3.05 -18.73
N THR A 116 16.23 2.18 -19.68
CA THR A 116 17.25 1.69 -20.61
C THR A 116 17.24 2.64 -21.77
N ASP A 117 18.11 3.63 -21.65
CA ASP A 117 18.54 4.58 -22.67
C ASP A 117 18.47 3.98 -24.08
N ASP A 118 17.64 4.63 -24.92
CA ASP A 118 17.93 4.83 -26.33
C ASP A 118 19.30 5.54 -26.43
N ASP A 119 20.40 4.78 -26.43
CA ASP A 119 21.68 5.27 -26.97
C ASP A 119 21.81 4.76 -28.41
N ASP A 120 21.30 5.63 -29.28
CA ASP A 120 21.49 5.71 -30.71
C ASP A 120 22.99 5.57 -31.05
N SER A 121 23.42 4.34 -31.34
CA SER A 121 24.73 4.12 -31.97
C SER A 121 24.60 4.45 -33.45
N GLU A 122 24.83 5.72 -33.75
CA GLU A 122 24.95 6.28 -35.10
C GLU A 122 25.82 5.39 -36.01
N GLU A 123 25.27 5.07 -37.18
CA GLU A 123 26.04 4.74 -38.38
C GLU A 123 26.99 5.91 -38.70
N GLU A 124 28.31 5.72 -38.67
CA GLU A 124 29.21 6.43 -39.59
C GLU A 124 30.38 5.52 -40.04
N GLU A 125 30.37 5.31 -41.37
CA GLU A 125 31.41 4.88 -42.34
C GLU A 125 32.04 3.48 -42.31
#